data_AF-A0A3S4I229-F1
#
_entry.id   AF-A0A3S4I229-F1
#
_cell.length_a   1.000
_cell.length_b   1.000
_cell.length_c   1.000
_cell.angle_alpha   90.00
_cell.angle_beta   90.00
_cell.angle_gamma   90.00
#
_symmetry.space_group_name_H-M   'P 1'
#
loop_
_entity.id
_entity.type
_entity.pdbx_description
1 polymer ?
#
loop_
_entity_poly.entity_id
_entity_poly.type
_entity_poly.pdbx_seq_one_letter_code
_entity_poly.pdbx_strand_id
1 'polypeptide(L)' 'MADVITARLGERHYHPGYYAAFVLDPQGNNIEAVYHGKAERSAGSVAISFTQ' A
#
# COMPACT_ATOMS: atom_id res chain seq x y z
N MET A 1 -15.86 -11.00 1.34
CA MET A 1 -16.96 -10.13 0.91
C MET A 1 -16.55 -8.70 1.23
N ALA A 2 -15.97 -7.98 0.28
CA ALA A 2 -15.75 -6.53 0.41
C ALA A 2 -16.40 -5.91 -0.82
N ASP A 3 -17.45 -5.14 -0.55
CA ASP A 3 -18.34 -4.56 -1.54
C ASP A 3 -17.61 -3.59 -2.47
N VAL A 4 -17.94 -3.75 -3.75
CA VAL A 4 -17.62 -2.88 -4.87
C VAL A 4 -18.28 -1.50 -4.65
N ILE A 5 -17.67 -0.44 -5.20
CA ILE A 5 -18.23 0.89 -5.60
C ILE A 5 -17.74 2.18 -4.89
N THR A 6 -16.98 2.22 -3.79
CA THR A 6 -16.45 3.54 -3.35
C THR A 6 -15.09 3.43 -2.67
N ALA A 7 -14.10 4.15 -3.21
CA ALA A 7 -12.77 4.30 -2.64
C ALA A 7 -12.87 4.83 -1.19
N ARG A 8 -12.89 3.92 -0.22
CA ARG A 8 -12.83 4.24 1.20
C ARG A 8 -11.36 4.28 1.62
N LEU A 9 -10.87 5.49 1.89
CA LEU A 9 -9.66 5.69 2.68
C LEU A 9 -9.99 5.33 4.14
N GLY A 10 -9.25 4.40 4.73
CA GLY A 10 -9.46 4.00 6.12
C GLY A 10 -8.55 2.84 6.55
N GLU A 11 -8.24 2.79 7.85
CA GLU A 11 -7.52 1.68 8.47
C GLU A 11 -8.20 0.35 8.14
N ARG A 12 -7.42 -0.64 7.70
CA ARG A 12 -7.87 -2.01 7.58
C ARG A 12 -7.36 -2.81 8.76
N HIS A 13 -8.25 -3.57 9.41
CA HIS A 13 -7.97 -4.42 10.57
C HIS A 13 -7.08 -5.63 10.23
N TYR A 14 -5.89 -5.42 9.68
CA TYR A 14 -4.91 -6.49 9.49
C TYR A 14 -3.68 -6.30 10.38
N HIS A 15 -3.01 -5.14 10.37
CA HIS A 15 -1.89 -4.85 11.28
C HIS A 15 -1.77 -3.34 11.58
N PRO A 16 -1.30 -2.93 12.79
CA PRO A 16 -1.00 -1.53 13.10
C PRO A 16 0.02 -0.94 12.12
N GLY A 17 -0.24 0.28 11.62
CA GLY A 17 0.65 0.99 10.68
C GLY A 17 0.45 0.65 9.20
N TYR A 18 -0.54 -0.17 8.86
CA TYR A 18 -0.90 -0.51 7.48
C TYR A 18 -1.90 0.51 6.90
N TYR A 19 -1.46 1.28 5.91
CA TYR A 19 -2.33 2.18 5.15
C TYR A 19 -2.41 1.69 3.71
N ALA A 20 -3.62 1.50 3.18
CA ALA A 20 -3.84 1.09 1.81
C ALA A 20 -4.98 1.88 1.16
N ALA A 21 -4.81 2.22 -0.12
CA ALA A 21 -5.82 2.81 -0.98
C ALA A 21 -6.00 1.95 -2.23
N PHE A 22 -7.24 1.85 -2.71
CA PHE A 22 -7.61 1.02 -3.87
C PHE A 22 -8.33 1.88 -4.90
N VAL A 23 -7.88 1.78 -6.14
CA VAL A 23 -8.47 2.47 -7.30
C VAL A 23 -8.65 1.47 -8.42
N LEU A 24 -9.81 1.48 -9.06
CA LEU A 24 -10.01 0.77 -10.31
C LEU A 24 -9.54 1.65 -11.46
N ASP A 25 -8.68 1.12 -12.33
CA ASP A 25 -8.36 1.78 -13.59
C ASP A 25 -9.51 1.58 -14.61
N PRO A 26 -9.51 2.32 -15.74
CA PRO A 26 -10.56 2.18 -16.75
C PRO A 26 -10.60 0.82 -17.45
N GLN A 27 -9.57 -0.03 -17.29
CA GLN A 27 -9.53 -1.40 -17.79
C GLN A 27 -10.08 -2.40 -16.77
N GLY A 28 -10.46 -1.93 -15.57
CA GLY A 28 -10.96 -2.76 -14.49
C GLY A 28 -9.87 -3.41 -13.64
N ASN A 29 -8.60 -3.01 -13.79
CA ASN A 29 -7.54 -3.49 -12.91
C ASN A 29 -7.63 -2.81 -11.55
N ASN A 30 -7.36 -3.57 -10.49
CA ASN A 30 -7.29 -3.06 -9.13
C ASN A 30 -5.88 -2.56 -8.82
N ILE A 31 -5.72 -1.24 -8.74
CA ILE A 31 -4.48 -0.59 -8.33
C ILE A 31 -4.53 -0.40 -6.82
N GLU A 32 -3.54 -0.98 -6.13
CA GLU A 32 -3.36 -0.85 -4.69
C GLU A 32 -2.11 -0.02 -4.37
N ALA A 33 -2.29 1.08 -3.64
CA ALA A 33 -1.20 1.85 -3.05
C ALA A 33 -1.13 1.54 -1.56
N VAL A 34 -0.03 0.94 -1.12
CA VAL A 34 0.13 0.45 0.25
C VAL A 34 1.39 1.01 0.91
N TYR A 35 1.29 1.35 2.20
CA TYR A 35 2.40 1.70 3.06
C TYR A 35 2.49 0.70 4.22
N HIS A 36 3.63 0.00 4.28
CA HIS A 36 3.95 -1.03 5.29
C HIS A 36 4.89 -0.52 6.41
N GLY A 37 5.14 0.79 6.50
CA GLY A 37 6.17 1.34 7.37
C GLY A 37 7.52 1.54 6.68
N LYS A 38 8.57 1.76 7.48
CA LYS A 38 9.93 2.01 6.96
C LYS A 38 10.48 0.76 6.26
N ALA A 39 11.05 0.94 5.08
CA ALA A 39 11.73 -0.15 4.38
C ALA A 39 12.98 -0.60 5.14
N GLU A 40 13.10 -1.91 5.37
CA GLU A 40 14.33 -2.55 5.83
C GLU A 40 15.06 -3.20 4.66
N ARG A 41 16.39 -3.14 4.68
CA ARG A 41 17.20 -3.79 3.65
C ARG A 41 17.14 -5.31 3.81
N SER A 42 16.93 -6.02 2.70
CA SER A 42 16.95 -7.49 2.68
C SER A 42 18.36 -8.09 2.70
N ALA A 43 19.38 -7.30 2.35
CA ALA A 43 20.78 -7.71 2.33
C ALA A 43 21.72 -6.55 2.69
N GLY A 44 22.92 -6.88 3.20
CA GLY A 44 23.91 -5.90 3.64
C GLY A 44 24.44 -4.98 2.54
N SER A 45 24.42 -5.43 1.28
CA SER A 45 24.84 -4.67 0.09
C SER A 45 23.79 -3.68 -0.43
N VAL A 46 22.55 -3.75 0.07
CA VAL A 46 21.47 -2.85 -0.36
C VAL A 46 21.56 -1.53 0.41
N ALA A 47 21.79 -0.44 -0.32
CA ALA A 47 21.74 0.92 0.20
C ALA A 47 20.34 1.52 -0.04
N ILE A 48 19.73 2.06 1.01
CA ILE A 48 18.44 2.76 0.94
C ILE A 48 18.69 4.23 1.31
N SER A 49 18.42 5.15 0.38
CA SER A 49 18.50 6.60 0.60
C SER A 49 17.20 7.26 0.17
N PHE A 50 16.72 8.22 0.96
CA PHE A 50 15.47 8.96 0.72
C PHE A 50 15.71 10.44 0.42
N THR A 51 16.96 10.84 0.20
CA THR A 51 17.29 12.23 -0.17
C THR A 51 16.91 12.41 -1.64
N GLN A 52 15.91 13.26 -1.91
CA GLN A 52 15.62 13.77 -3.26
C GLN A 52 16.65 14.81 -3.68
#